data_AF-A0A3D2S304-F1
#
_entry.id   AF-A0A3D2S304-F1
#
_cell.length_a   1.000
_cell.length_b   1.000
_cell.length_c   1.000
_cell.angle_alpha   90.00
_cell.angle_beta   90.00
_cell.angle_gamma   90.00
#
_symmetry.space_group_name_H-M   'P 1'
#
loop_
_entity.id
_entity.type
_entity.pdbx_description
1 polymer ?
#
loop_
_entity_poly.entity_id
_entity_poly.type
_entity_poly.pdbx_seq_one_letter_code
_entity_poly.pdbx_strand_id
1 'polypeptide(L)'
;HNAHNQYFQTLLESGIPGLLLLLIVLGYGFYSARRSRQSLYTAFLLLFCFSILTESMLETQNGILFFSVFNALFLMRRAAQA
;
A
#
# COMPACT_ATOMS: atom_id res chain seq x y z
N HIS A 1 -3.79 22.86 3.07
CA HIS A 1 -4.59 22.47 1.89
C HIS A 1 -4.13 21.08 1.53
N ASN A 2 -5.01 20.09 1.76
CA ASN A 2 -4.66 18.67 1.72
C ASN A 2 -4.12 18.34 0.34
N ALA A 3 -2.87 17.88 0.26
CA ALA A 3 -2.44 17.20 -0.94
C ALA A 3 -3.42 16.02 -1.11
N HIS A 4 -4.27 16.06 -2.13
CA HIS A 4 -5.17 14.97 -2.50
C HIS A 4 -4.39 13.81 -3.12
N ASN A 5 -3.21 13.51 -2.59
CA ASN A 5 -2.32 12.50 -3.10
C ASN A 5 -1.36 12.09 -1.99
N GLN A 6 -1.46 10.83 -1.56
CA GLN A 6 -0.65 10.28 -0.49
C GLN A 6 0.85 10.39 -0.77
N TYR A 7 1.29 10.24 -2.03
CA TYR A 7 2.71 10.31 -2.38
C TYR A 7 3.27 11.71 -2.12
N PHE A 8 2.52 12.74 -2.48
CA PHE A 8 2.94 14.13 -2.23
C PHE A 8 2.82 14.48 -0.74
N GLN A 9 1.76 14.05 -0.07
CA GLN A 9 1.60 14.21 1.38
C GLN A 9 2.78 13.59 2.15
N THR A 10 3.10 12.34 1.87
CA THR A 10 4.20 11.60 2.51
C THR A 10 5.55 12.27 2.26
N LEU A 11 5.76 12.79 1.04
CA LEU A 11 6.98 13.54 0.71
C LEU A 11 7.10 14.85 1.49
N LEU A 12 6.00 15.59 1.68
CA LEU A 12 6.01 16.85 2.43
C LEU A 12 6.21 16.65 3.93
N GLU A 13 5.58 15.63 4.51
CA GLU A 13 5.63 15.38 5.96
C GLU A 13 6.90 14.66 6.40
N SER A 14 7.34 13.67 5.62
CA SER A 14 8.42 12.74 5.99
C SER A 14 9.63 12.82 5.05
N GLY A 15 9.59 13.70 4.05
CA GLY A 15 10.66 13.85 3.06
C GLY A 15 10.80 12.63 2.14
N ILE A 16 11.94 12.59 1.44
CA ILE A 16 12.33 11.48 0.56
C ILE A 16 12.35 10.13 1.31
N PRO A 17 12.82 10.01 2.57
CA PRO A 17 12.82 8.74 3.28
C PRO A 17 11.42 8.13 3.44
N GLY A 18 10.41 8.95 3.79
CA GLY A 18 9.04 8.47 3.94
C GLY A 18 8.44 7.98 2.61
N LEU A 19 8.67 8.74 1.53
CA LEU A 19 8.23 8.33 0.20
C LEU A 19 8.89 7.02 -0.25
N LEU A 20 10.19 6.86 -0.01
CA LEU A 20 10.90 5.61 -0.33
C LEU A 20 10.35 4.43 0.47
N LEU A 21 10.04 4.62 1.76
CA LEU A 21 9.46 3.58 2.59
C LEU A 21 8.08 3.15 2.05
N LEU A 22 7.23 4.10 1.69
CA LEU A 22 5.92 3.82 1.07
C LEU A 22 6.09 3.00 -0.22
N LEU A 23 7.02 3.40 -1.10
CA LEU A 23 7.30 2.68 -2.35
C LEU A 23 7.86 1.27 -2.09
N ILE A 24 8.71 1.09 -1.08
CA ILE A 24 9.23 -0.22 -0.68
C ILE A 24 8.10 -1.13 -0.18
N VAL A 25 7.19 -0.62 0.65
CA VAL A 25 6.04 -1.38 1.15
C VAL A 25 5.15 -1.86 0.01
N LEU A 26 4.79 -0.96 -0.91
CA LEU A 26 3.98 -1.31 -2.08
C LEU A 26 4.71 -2.27 -3.03
N GLY A 27 5.99 -2.01 -3.31
CA GLY A 27 6.84 -2.85 -4.15
C GLY A 27 7.02 -4.26 -3.59
N TYR A 28 7.22 -4.39 -2.28
CA TYR A 28 7.28 -5.67 -1.60
C TYR A 28 5.94 -6.41 -1.68
N GLY A 29 4.82 -5.71 -1.52
CA GLY A 29 3.48 -6.27 -1.74
C GLY A 29 3.33 -6.86 -3.14
N PHE A 30 3.71 -6.12 -4.18
CA PHE A 30 3.65 -6.60 -5.57
C PHE A 30 4.56 -7.79 -5.83
N TYR A 31 5.79 -7.76 -5.32
CA TYR A 31 6.71 -8.89 -5.38
C TYR A 31 6.11 -10.15 -4.73
N SER A 32 5.55 -9.98 -3.54
CA SER A 32 4.88 -11.03 -2.75
C SER A 32 3.67 -11.63 -3.49
N ALA A 33 2.82 -10.77 -4.06
CA ALA A 33 1.64 -11.17 -4.83
C ALA A 33 2.02 -11.99 -6.07
N ARG A 34 3.04 -11.53 -6.82
CA ARG A 34 3.54 -12.23 -8.01
C ARG A 34 4.17 -13.58 -7.67
N ARG A 35 4.99 -13.65 -6.61
CA ARG A 35 5.64 -14.90 -6.18
C ARG A 35 4.63 -15.98 -5.80
N SER A 36 3.52 -15.57 -5.20
CA SER A 36 2.46 -16.46 -4.70
C SER A 36 1.35 -16.71 -5.71
N ARG A 37 1.46 -16.16 -6.93
CA ARG A 37 0.42 -16.18 -7.97
C ARG A 37 -0.97 -15.74 -7.47
N GLN A 38 -1.00 -14.77 -6.55
CA GLN A 38 -2.22 -14.26 -5.94
C GLN A 38 -2.77 -13.08 -6.75
N SER A 39 -3.54 -13.37 -7.81
CA SER A 39 -4.11 -12.34 -8.69
C SER A 39 -4.99 -11.33 -7.94
N LEU A 40 -5.74 -11.78 -6.93
CA LEU A 40 -6.57 -10.91 -6.08
C LEU A 40 -5.73 -9.91 -5.27
N TYR A 41 -4.57 -10.33 -4.75
CA TYR A 41 -3.70 -9.44 -3.99
C TYR A 41 -3.08 -8.38 -4.90
N THR A 42 -2.66 -8.77 -6.11
CA THR A 42 -2.21 -7.82 -7.14
C THR A 42 -3.30 -6.80 -7.47
N ALA A 43 -4.55 -7.24 -7.68
CA ALA A 43 -5.67 -6.35 -7.97
C ALA A 43 -5.95 -5.38 -6.81
N PHE A 44 -5.92 -5.86 -5.56
CA PHE A 44 -6.03 -5.02 -4.37
C PHE A 44 -4.94 -3.96 -4.31
N LEU A 45 -3.67 -4.33 -4.53
CA LEU A 45 -2.55 -3.39 -4.51
C LEU A 45 -2.65 -2.35 -5.63
N LEU A 46 -3.06 -2.74 -6.84
CA LEU A 46 -3.32 -1.80 -7.92
C LEU A 46 -4.42 -0.82 -7.56
N LEU A 47 -5.56 -1.33 -7.09
CA LEU A 47 -6.68 -0.51 -6.65
C LEU A 47 -6.23 0.49 -5.57
N PHE A 48 -5.51 0.00 -4.55
CA PHE A 48 -5.00 0.84 -3.48
C PHE A 48 -4.03 1.91 -4.01
N CYS A 49 -3.10 1.54 -4.91
CA CYS A 49 -2.19 2.50 -5.56
C CYS A 49 -2.94 3.60 -6.30
N PHE A 50 -4.03 3.27 -7.00
CA PHE A 50 -4.87 4.26 -7.67
C PHE A 50 -5.65 5.13 -6.68
N SER A 51 -6.20 4.54 -5.61
CA SER A 51 -6.92 5.30 -4.59
C SER A 51 -6.03 6.31 -3.87
N ILE A 52 -4.78 5.96 -3.58
CA ILE A 52 -3.84 6.86 -2.89
C ILE A 52 -3.25 7.95 -3.82
N LEU A 53 -3.51 7.90 -5.14
CA LEU A 53 -3.19 9.01 -6.05
C LEU A 53 -4.15 10.20 -5.88
N THR A 54 -5.38 9.94 -5.45
CA THR A 54 -6.47 10.92 -5.33
C THR A 54 -6.82 11.27 -3.88
N GLU A 55 -6.41 10.43 -2.93
CA GLU A 55 -6.72 10.58 -1.52
C GLU A 55 -5.49 10.28 -0.65
N SER A 56 -5.42 10.93 0.50
CA SER A 56 -4.38 10.65 1.51
C SER A 56 -4.91 9.64 2.53
N MET A 57 -5.19 8.42 2.04
CA MET A 57 -5.87 7.40 2.83
C MET A 57 -5.08 6.99 4.09
N LEU A 58 -3.75 6.99 4.05
CA LEU A 58 -2.90 6.61 5.19
C LEU A 58 -2.86 7.68 6.29
N GLU A 59 -3.43 8.86 6.07
CA GLU A 59 -3.61 9.89 7.11
C GLU A 59 -4.89 9.69 7.93
N THR A 60 -5.77 8.81 7.46
CA THR A 60 -7.04 8.50 8.13
C THR A 60 -6.98 7.14 8.79
N GLN A 61 -7.54 7.02 9.99
CA GLN A 61 -7.63 5.74 10.71
C GLN A 61 -8.30 4.65 9.85
N ASN A 62 -9.36 5.01 9.13
CA ASN A 62 -10.09 4.06 8.28
C ASN A 62 -9.24 3.55 7.11
N GLY A 63 -8.47 4.43 6.45
CA GLY A 63 -7.58 4.02 5.36
C GLY A 63 -6.39 3.20 5.84
N ILE A 64 -5.81 3.54 6.99
CA ILE A 64 -4.77 2.73 7.65
C ILE A 64 -5.33 1.33 7.97
N LEU A 65 -6.52 1.25 8.58
CA LEU A 65 -7.14 -0.02 8.94
C LEU A 65 -7.45 -0.86 7.70
N PHE A 66 -8.05 -0.26 6.68
CA PHE A 66 -8.31 -0.91 5.40
C PHE A 66 -7.03 -1.49 4.80
N PHE A 67 -5.99 -0.67 4.63
CA PHE A 67 -4.72 -1.14 4.06
C PHE A 67 -4.10 -2.24 4.90
N SER A 68 -3.94 -2.03 6.21
CA SER A 68 -3.22 -2.94 7.10
C SER A 68 -3.88 -4.31 7.19
N VAL A 69 -5.22 -4.36 7.32
CA VAL A 69 -5.97 -5.62 7.44
C VAL A 69 -5.89 -6.43 6.16
N PHE A 70 -6.22 -5.84 5.01
CA PHE A 70 -6.19 -6.56 3.74
C PHE A 70 -4.78 -6.94 3.34
N ASN A 71 -3.80 -6.05 3.52
CA ASN A 71 -2.41 -6.34 3.23
C ASN A 71 -1.88 -7.51 4.08
N ALA A 72 -2.16 -7.51 5.40
CA ALA A 72 -1.78 -8.61 6.29
C ALA A 72 -2.46 -9.93 5.88
N LEU A 73 -3.77 -9.90 5.58
CA LEU A 73 -4.53 -11.08 5.17
C LEU A 73 -3.93 -11.74 3.91
N PHE A 74 -3.58 -10.95 2.90
CA PHE A 74 -2.98 -11.48 1.68
C PHE A 74 -1.52 -11.94 1.88
N LEU A 75 -0.75 -11.23 2.70
CA LEU A 75 0.63 -11.61 3.05
C LEU A 75 0.67 -12.93 3.83
N MET A 76 -0.23 -13.14 4.79
CA MET A 76 -0.33 -14.40 5.54
C MET A 76 -0.67 -15.57 4.62
N ARG A 77 -1.55 -15.36 3.63
CA ARG A 77 -1.87 -16.39 2.63
C ARG A 77 -0.64 -16.83 1.84
N ARG A 78 0.32 -15.93 1.58
CA ARG A 78 1.61 -16.31 0.98
C ARG A 78 2.43 -17.19 1.92
N ALA A 79 2.53 -16.82 3.19
CA ALA A 79 3.33 -17.58 4.15
C ALA A 79 2.85 -19.04 4.29
N ALA A 80 1.55 -19.28 4.15
CA ALA A 80 0.97 -20.62 4.13
C ALA A 80 1.26 -21.43 2.85
N GLN A 81 1.77 -20.80 1.79
CA GLN A 81 2.05 -21.43 0.49
C GLN A 81 3.57 -21.60 0.22
N ALA A 82 4.42 -21.14 1.13
CA ALA A 82 5.88 -21.23 1.06
C ALA A 82 6.39 -22.46 1.85
#